data_AF-A0A1G2VEK0-F1
#
_entry.id   AF-A0A1G2VEK0-F1
#
_cell.length_a   1.000
_cell.length_b   1.000
_cell.length_c   1.000
_cell.angle_alpha   90.00
_cell.angle_beta   90.00
_cell.angle_gamma   90.00
#
_symmetry.space_group_name_H-M   'P 1'
#
loop_
_entity.id
_entity.type
_entity.pdbx_description
1 polymer ?
#
loop_
_entity_poly.entity_id
_entity_poly.type
_entity_poly.pdbx_seq_one_letter_code
_entity_poly.pdbx_strand_id
1 'polypeptide(L)'
;MQSKGLLVGAIIAAFIAVTIGGLWLSAHNQEVSLRNKGRAQQRNLENMFDKTWKIISQQAQISEEAREAFKEIYPALMEGRYGNARGGALLSFIQEQNPTFDIQRNYDTLASSVEAQRTAYAREQEELLTIKQLHDDVRTKAPSQWFVGGRPELEVVIVTSSRTDAAFAGGTDDDLNLFTREAAPTTK
;
A
#
# COMPACT_ATOMS: atom_id res chain seq x y z
N MET A 1 1.20 -1.74 -65.45
CA MET A 1 1.92 -2.10 -64.21
C MET A 1 1.66 -1.13 -63.05
N GLN A 2 1.49 0.18 -63.28
CA GLN A 2 1.26 1.17 -62.21
C GLN A 2 -0.01 0.94 -61.36
N SER A 3 -1.14 0.52 -61.95
CA SER A 3 -2.39 0.25 -61.20
C SER A 3 -2.28 -0.93 -60.24
N LYS A 4 -1.52 -1.98 -60.60
CA LYS A 4 -1.27 -3.14 -59.73
C LYS A 4 -0.37 -2.77 -58.55
N GLY A 5 0.63 -1.92 -58.76
CA GLY A 5 1.48 -1.38 -57.69
C GLY A 5 0.71 -0.50 -56.71
N LEU A 6 -0.21 0.33 -57.19
CA LEU A 6 -1.06 1.18 -56.35
C LEU A 6 -2.02 0.34 -55.47
N LEU A 7 -2.58 -0.74 -56.03
CA LEU A 7 -3.51 -1.63 -55.34
C LEU A 7 -2.80 -2.46 -54.25
N VAL A 8 -1.59 -2.95 -54.55
CA VAL A 8 -0.73 -3.62 -53.54
C VAL A 8 -0.33 -2.64 -52.43
N GLY A 9 0.04 -1.41 -52.77
CA GLY A 9 0.36 -0.37 -51.78
C GLY A 9 -0.82 -0.03 -50.86
N ALA A 10 -2.04 0.06 -51.41
CA ALA A 10 -3.25 0.31 -50.63
C ALA A 10 -3.57 -0.82 -49.64
N ILE A 11 -3.37 -2.08 -50.04
CA ILE A 11 -3.58 -3.25 -49.16
C ILE A 11 -2.58 -3.24 -47.99
N ILE A 12 -1.30 -2.94 -48.27
CA ILE A 12 -0.27 -2.84 -47.23
C ILE A 12 -0.59 -1.71 -46.25
N ALA A 13 -0.99 -0.55 -46.75
CA ALA A 13 -1.39 0.58 -45.90
C ALA A 13 -2.60 0.25 -45.02
N ALA A 14 -3.61 -0.43 -45.58
CA ALA A 14 -4.78 -0.87 -44.82
C ALA A 14 -4.40 -1.89 -43.73
N PHE A 15 -3.51 -2.83 -44.03
CA PHE A 15 -3.02 -3.80 -43.04
C PHE A 15 -2.28 -3.11 -41.88
N ILE A 16 -1.36 -2.19 -42.20
CA ILE A 16 -0.64 -1.39 -41.19
C ILE A 16 -1.62 -0.60 -40.32
N ALA A 17 -2.62 0.04 -40.93
CA ALA A 17 -3.63 0.80 -40.20
C ALA A 17 -4.44 -0.07 -39.23
N VAL A 18 -4.83 -1.28 -39.64
CA VAL A 18 -5.52 -2.24 -38.77
C VAL A 18 -4.62 -2.70 -37.62
N THR A 19 -3.33 -2.99 -37.89
CA THR A 19 -2.37 -3.38 -36.84
C THR A 19 -2.18 -2.25 -35.82
N ILE A 20 -1.95 -1.02 -36.27
CA ILE A 20 -1.77 0.14 -35.39
C ILE A 20 -3.05 0.42 -34.59
N GLY A 21 -4.23 0.33 -35.23
CA GLY A 21 -5.52 0.49 -34.56
C GLY A 21 -5.75 -0.56 -33.47
N GLY A 22 -5.37 -1.81 -33.72
CA GLY A 22 -5.43 -2.89 -32.72
C GLY A 22 -4.50 -2.64 -31.53
N LEU A 23 -3.26 -2.21 -31.79
CA LEU A 23 -2.29 -1.85 -30.73
C LEU A 23 -2.78 -0.66 -29.89
N TRP A 24 -3.36 0.36 -30.53
CA TRP A 24 -3.92 1.52 -29.84
C TRP A 24 -5.08 1.12 -28.91
N LEU A 25 -6.04 0.33 -29.40
CA LEU A 25 -7.16 -0.17 -28.60
C LEU A 25 -6.67 -0.99 -27.40
N SER A 26 -5.70 -1.87 -27.63
CA SER A 26 -5.11 -2.71 -26.57
C SER A 26 -4.42 -1.86 -25.50
N ALA A 27 -3.53 -0.94 -25.89
CA ALA A 27 -2.81 -0.07 -24.97
C ALA A 27 -3.77 0.84 -24.17
N HIS A 28 -4.79 1.39 -24.83
CA HIS A 28 -5.81 2.21 -24.18
C HIS A 28 -6.58 1.41 -23.12
N ASN A 29 -7.09 0.23 -23.48
CA ASN A 29 -7.88 -0.60 -22.58
C ASN A 29 -7.05 -1.10 -21.39
N GLN A 30 -5.79 -1.48 -21.64
CA GLN A 30 -4.89 -1.91 -20.59
C GLN A 30 -4.59 -0.79 -19.59
N GLU A 31 -4.33 0.44 -20.08
CA GLU A 31 -4.10 1.59 -19.20
C GLU A 31 -5.32 1.90 -18.33
N VAL A 32 -6.52 1.93 -18.93
CA VAL A 32 -7.77 2.20 -18.19
C VAL A 32 -8.05 1.09 -17.18
N SER A 33 -7.82 -0.17 -17.56
CA SER A 33 -8.00 -1.32 -16.66
C SER A 33 -7.07 -1.22 -15.45
N LEU A 34 -5.78 -0.95 -15.66
CA LEU A 34 -4.79 -0.83 -14.59
C LEU A 34 -5.09 0.36 -13.67
N ARG A 35 -5.52 1.50 -14.24
CA ARG A 35 -5.95 2.66 -13.44
C ARG A 35 -7.15 2.34 -12.56
N ASN A 36 -8.16 1.66 -13.12
CA ASN A 36 -9.34 1.26 -12.35
C ASN A 36 -9.00 0.25 -11.26
N LYS A 37 -8.12 -0.73 -11.57
CA LYS A 37 -7.60 -1.68 -10.58
C LYS A 37 -6.85 -0.97 -9.47
N GLY A 38 -5.97 -0.03 -9.78
CA GLY A 38 -5.22 0.73 -8.79
C GLY A 38 -6.12 1.53 -7.86
N ARG A 39 -7.14 2.22 -8.40
CA ARG A 39 -8.15 2.93 -7.59
C ARG A 39 -8.96 1.98 -6.71
N ALA A 40 -9.34 0.81 -7.22
CA ALA A 40 -10.05 -0.19 -6.44
C ALA A 40 -9.17 -0.76 -5.32
N GLN A 41 -7.88 -0.98 -5.61
CA GLN A 41 -6.91 -1.49 -4.65
C GLN A 41 -6.62 -0.46 -3.54
N GLN A 42 -6.53 0.83 -3.87
CA GLN A 42 -6.43 1.90 -2.87
C GLN A 42 -7.63 1.89 -1.90
N ARG A 43 -8.85 1.74 -2.44
CA ARG A 43 -10.06 1.58 -1.61
C ARG A 43 -10.05 0.28 -0.81
N ASN A 44 -9.44 -0.78 -1.31
CA ASN A 44 -9.27 -2.02 -0.55
C ASN A 44 -8.40 -1.79 0.68
N LEU A 45 -7.31 -1.03 0.55
CA LEU A 45 -6.48 -0.63 1.69
C LEU A 45 -7.26 0.20 2.72
N GLU A 46 -8.15 1.09 2.30
CA GLU A 46 -9.07 1.81 3.20
C GLU A 46 -10.05 0.86 3.91
N ASN A 47 -10.59 -0.14 3.20
CA ASN A 47 -11.45 -1.17 3.81
C ASN A 47 -10.68 -2.03 4.83
N MET A 48 -9.39 -2.26 4.60
CA MET A 48 -8.54 -2.97 5.56
C MET A 48 -8.33 -2.19 6.84
N PHE A 49 -8.22 -0.86 6.77
CA PHE A 49 -8.23 0.00 7.95
C PHE A 49 -9.50 -0.22 8.77
N ASP A 50 -10.67 -0.10 8.14
CA ASP A 50 -11.95 -0.26 8.81
C ASP A 50 -12.12 -1.66 9.43
N LYS A 51 -11.69 -2.70 8.72
CA LYS A 51 -11.65 -4.07 9.23
C LYS A 51 -10.75 -4.21 10.46
N THR A 52 -9.55 -3.64 10.40
CA THR A 52 -8.58 -3.69 11.51
C THR A 52 -9.14 -2.96 12.73
N TRP A 53 -9.69 -1.75 12.53
CA TRP A 53 -10.36 -0.98 13.56
C TRP A 53 -11.47 -1.79 14.24
N LYS A 54 -12.38 -2.37 13.46
CA LYS A 54 -13.51 -3.16 13.99
C LYS A 54 -13.05 -4.37 14.80
N ILE A 55 -12.03 -5.09 14.34
CA ILE A 55 -11.49 -6.24 15.08
C ILE A 55 -10.94 -5.78 16.44
N ILE A 56 -10.15 -4.71 16.46
CA ILE A 56 -9.56 -4.16 17.69
C ILE A 56 -10.63 -3.62 18.62
N SER A 57 -11.54 -2.78 18.10
CA SER A 57 -12.65 -2.21 18.87
C SER A 57 -13.51 -3.30 19.50
N GLN A 58 -13.82 -4.38 18.77
CA GLN A 58 -14.60 -5.50 19.30
C GLN A 58 -13.84 -6.30 20.37
N GLN A 59 -12.55 -6.56 20.16
CA GLN A 59 -11.73 -7.31 21.12
C GLN A 59 -11.44 -6.52 22.39
N ALA A 60 -11.20 -5.21 22.27
CA ALA A 60 -10.87 -4.31 23.37
C ALA A 60 -12.07 -3.58 23.97
N GLN A 61 -13.27 -3.78 23.40
CA GLN A 61 -14.51 -3.09 23.76
C GLN A 61 -14.36 -1.56 23.75
N ILE A 62 -13.68 -1.03 22.74
CA ILE A 62 -13.47 0.41 22.56
C ILE A 62 -14.63 0.98 21.76
N SER A 63 -15.10 2.16 22.18
CA SER A 63 -16.19 2.88 21.53
C SER A 63 -15.79 3.50 20.19
N GLU A 64 -16.76 3.73 19.29
CA GLU A 64 -16.52 4.22 17.92
C GLU A 64 -15.92 5.64 17.90
N GLU A 65 -16.12 6.44 18.96
CA GLU A 65 -15.58 7.80 19.09
C GLU A 65 -14.04 7.83 19.05
N ALA A 66 -13.39 6.73 19.44
CA ALA A 66 -11.94 6.63 19.43
C ALA A 66 -11.35 6.27 18.05
N ARG A 67 -12.19 6.06 17.03
CA ARG A 67 -11.77 5.70 15.67
C ARG A 67 -10.86 6.74 15.04
N GLU A 68 -11.10 8.02 15.30
CA GLU A 68 -10.27 9.09 14.72
C GLU A 68 -8.88 9.07 15.33
N ALA A 69 -8.78 8.95 16.65
CA ALA A 69 -7.50 8.78 17.36
C ALA A 69 -6.77 7.50 16.91
N PHE A 70 -7.50 6.44 16.56
CA PHE A 70 -6.90 5.22 16.04
C PHE A 70 -6.16 5.42 14.70
N LYS A 71 -6.60 6.36 13.85
CA LYS A 71 -5.91 6.66 12.58
C LYS A 71 -4.48 7.16 12.81
N GLU A 72 -4.21 7.82 13.94
CA GLU A 72 -2.90 8.36 14.27
C GLU A 72 -1.90 7.24 14.58
N ILE A 73 -2.35 6.17 15.25
CA ILE A 73 -1.48 5.04 15.61
C ILE A 73 -1.45 3.94 14.54
N TYR A 74 -2.36 3.96 13.58
CA TYR A 74 -2.51 2.92 12.57
C TYR A 74 -1.25 2.70 11.69
N PRO A 75 -0.55 3.74 11.20
CA PRO A 75 0.68 3.53 10.44
C PRO A 75 1.77 2.80 11.25
N ALA A 76 1.94 3.19 12.52
CA ALA A 76 2.89 2.55 13.43
C ALA A 76 2.49 1.09 13.74
N LEU A 77 1.19 0.84 13.86
CA LEU A 77 0.65 -0.51 14.02
C LEU A 77 0.99 -1.38 12.81
N MET A 78 0.87 -0.84 11.59
CA MET A 78 1.07 -1.61 10.35
C MET A 78 2.56 -1.91 10.04
N GLU A 79 3.46 -0.96 10.27
CA GLU A 79 4.92 -1.13 10.05
C GLU A 79 5.52 -2.22 10.94
N GLY A 80 5.19 -2.17 12.23
CA GLY A 80 5.71 -2.96 13.35
C GLY A 80 7.02 -3.73 13.13
N ARG A 81 8.09 -3.02 12.83
CA ARG A 81 9.46 -3.43 13.18
C ARG A 81 9.93 -2.61 14.37
N TYR A 82 10.28 -3.32 15.43
CA TYR A 82 11.20 -2.98 16.52
C TYR A 82 11.26 -1.56 17.12
N GLY A 83 10.99 -1.53 18.43
CA GLY A 83 11.20 -0.40 19.32
C GLY A 83 10.40 -0.53 20.61
N ASN A 84 10.61 -1.63 21.34
CA ASN A 84 10.08 -1.93 22.69
C ASN A 84 8.61 -2.43 22.78
N ALA A 85 8.51 -3.74 22.94
CA ALA A 85 7.38 -4.49 23.52
C ALA A 85 6.04 -4.44 22.78
N ARG A 86 5.62 -5.62 22.28
CA ARG A 86 4.24 -6.09 22.42
C ARG A 86 3.13 -5.09 22.05
N GLY A 87 3.19 -4.47 20.88
CA GLY A 87 2.12 -3.54 20.46
C GLY A 87 1.94 -2.35 21.40
N GLY A 88 3.01 -1.78 21.96
CA GLY A 88 2.97 -0.68 22.93
C GLY A 88 2.04 0.47 22.56
N ALA A 89 2.07 0.97 21.31
CA ALA A 89 1.16 2.02 20.87
C ALA A 89 -0.32 1.59 20.92
N LEU A 90 -0.61 0.35 20.52
CA LEU A 90 -1.95 -0.21 20.58
C LEU A 90 -2.40 -0.45 22.03
N LEU A 91 -1.51 -0.95 22.88
CA LEU A 91 -1.80 -1.21 24.29
C LEU A 91 -2.01 0.08 25.08
N SER A 92 -1.16 1.10 24.85
CA SER A 92 -1.34 2.45 25.41
C SER A 92 -2.68 3.03 24.99
N PHE A 93 -2.99 2.98 23.68
CA PHE A 93 -4.27 3.43 23.17
C PHE A 93 -5.45 2.68 23.80
N ILE A 94 -5.39 1.35 23.91
CA ILE A 94 -6.46 0.56 24.55
C ILE A 94 -6.59 0.92 26.03
N GLN A 95 -5.50 1.06 26.76
CA GLN A 95 -5.52 1.42 28.18
C GLN A 95 -6.10 2.82 28.40
N GLU A 96 -5.86 3.76 27.48
CA GLU A 96 -6.45 5.10 27.50
C GLU A 96 -7.95 5.08 27.23
N GLN A 97 -8.39 4.32 26.21
CA GLN A 97 -9.79 4.27 25.81
C GLN A 97 -10.65 3.34 26.68
N ASN A 98 -10.04 2.29 27.23
CA ASN A 98 -10.65 1.33 28.14
C ASN A 98 -9.68 0.94 29.27
N PRO A 99 -9.64 1.72 30.36
CA PRO A 99 -8.76 1.45 31.49
C PRO A 99 -9.03 0.12 32.21
N THR A 100 -10.23 -0.45 32.01
CA THR A 100 -10.66 -1.70 32.64
C THR A 100 -10.30 -2.93 31.82
N PHE A 101 -9.73 -2.76 30.63
CA PHE A 101 -9.35 -3.85 29.75
C PHE A 101 -8.25 -4.72 30.39
N ASP A 102 -8.52 -6.01 30.52
CA ASP A 102 -7.54 -6.97 31.02
C ASP A 102 -6.51 -7.31 29.92
N ILE A 103 -5.46 -6.49 29.85
CA ILE A 103 -4.35 -6.69 28.92
C ILE A 103 -3.69 -8.04 29.15
N GLN A 104 -3.47 -8.45 30.40
CA GLN A 104 -2.71 -9.66 30.72
C GLN A 104 -3.37 -10.91 30.14
N ARG A 105 -4.70 -10.96 30.12
CA ARG A 105 -5.46 -12.10 29.61
C ARG A 105 -5.75 -12.04 28.10
N ASN A 106 -5.90 -10.84 27.53
CA ASN A 106 -6.38 -10.68 26.15
C ASN A 106 -5.30 -10.26 25.15
N TYR A 107 -4.07 -10.01 25.64
CA TYR A 107 -2.95 -9.57 24.81
C TYR A 107 -2.67 -10.48 23.62
N ASP A 108 -2.54 -11.79 23.84
CA ASP A 108 -2.13 -12.73 22.79
C ASP A 108 -3.14 -12.79 21.64
N THR A 109 -4.44 -12.73 21.96
CA THR A 109 -5.54 -12.70 20.98
C THR A 109 -5.48 -11.43 20.13
N LEU A 110 -5.29 -10.29 20.79
CA LEU A 110 -5.19 -8.99 20.12
C LEU A 110 -3.95 -8.92 19.23
N ALA A 111 -2.79 -9.31 19.76
CA ALA A 111 -1.53 -9.33 19.03
C ALA A 111 -1.61 -10.23 17.79
N SER A 112 -2.17 -11.44 17.92
CA SER A 112 -2.36 -12.36 16.80
C SER A 112 -3.29 -11.79 15.73
N SER A 113 -4.35 -11.11 16.15
CA SER A 113 -5.32 -10.50 15.23
C SER A 113 -4.72 -9.35 14.44
N VAL A 114 -3.94 -8.51 15.11
CA VAL A 114 -3.17 -7.42 14.52
C VAL A 114 -2.14 -7.97 13.54
N GLU A 115 -1.35 -8.97 13.93
CA GLU A 115 -0.33 -9.57 13.05
C GLU A 115 -0.94 -10.15 11.77
N ALA A 116 -2.11 -10.79 11.87
CA ALA A 116 -2.86 -11.27 10.72
C ALA A 116 -3.31 -10.12 9.80
N GLN A 117 -3.83 -9.02 10.35
CA GLN A 117 -4.21 -7.85 9.54
C GLN A 117 -2.99 -7.18 8.90
N ARG A 118 -1.86 -7.11 9.60
CA ARG A 118 -0.60 -6.55 9.08
C ARG A 118 -0.08 -7.34 7.90
N THR A 119 -0.05 -8.67 8.02
CA THR A 119 0.40 -9.56 6.94
C THR A 119 -0.50 -9.40 5.72
N ALA A 120 -1.81 -9.35 5.91
CA ALA A 120 -2.74 -9.11 4.82
C ALA A 120 -2.54 -7.71 4.21
N TYR A 121 -2.33 -6.67 5.03
CA TYR A 121 -2.16 -5.30 4.58
C TYR A 121 -0.89 -5.13 3.74
N ALA A 122 0.22 -5.72 4.18
CA ALA A 122 1.48 -5.74 3.44
C ALA A 122 1.30 -6.38 2.05
N ARG A 123 0.59 -7.50 1.96
CA ARG A 123 0.28 -8.16 0.69
C ARG A 123 -0.55 -7.27 -0.25
N GLU A 124 -1.57 -6.60 0.28
CA GLU A 124 -2.41 -5.70 -0.53
C GLU A 124 -1.63 -4.45 -0.99
N GLN A 125 -0.66 -3.96 -0.20
CA GLN A 125 0.26 -2.90 -0.60
C GLN A 125 1.21 -3.36 -1.72
N GLU A 126 1.75 -4.57 -1.63
CA GLU A 126 2.58 -5.18 -2.69
C GLU A 126 1.79 -5.32 -4.01
N GLU A 127 0.52 -5.71 -3.93
CA GLU A 127 -0.36 -5.77 -5.10
C GLU A 127 -0.59 -4.37 -5.70
N LEU A 128 -0.81 -3.35 -4.87
CA LEU A 128 -0.96 -1.97 -5.35
C LEU A 128 0.31 -1.47 -6.06
N LEU A 129 1.49 -1.75 -5.48
CA LEU A 129 2.79 -1.44 -6.07
C LEU A 129 2.98 -2.16 -7.41
N THR A 130 2.57 -3.42 -7.50
CA THR A 130 2.61 -4.20 -8.74
C THR A 130 1.70 -3.57 -9.80
N ILE A 131 0.48 -3.18 -9.44
CA ILE A 131 -0.45 -2.50 -10.36
C ILE A 131 0.14 -1.18 -10.86
N LYS A 132 0.76 -0.40 -9.97
CA LYS A 132 1.46 0.83 -10.33
C LYS A 132 2.59 0.55 -11.32
N GLN A 133 3.46 -0.41 -11.03
CA GLN A 133 4.55 -0.78 -11.91
C GLN A 133 4.03 -1.19 -13.30
N LEU A 134 2.97 -1.99 -13.37
CA LEU A 134 2.35 -2.39 -14.63
C LEU A 134 1.75 -1.19 -15.39
N HIS A 135 1.16 -0.22 -14.68
CA HIS A 135 0.62 1.00 -15.28
C HIS A 135 1.74 1.86 -15.86
N ASP A 136 2.84 2.01 -15.12
CA ASP A 136 4.02 2.76 -15.55
C ASP A 136 4.72 2.07 -16.73
N ASP A 137 4.78 0.75 -16.75
CA ASP A 137 5.29 -0.04 -17.88
C ASP A 137 4.47 0.21 -19.15
N VAL A 138 3.14 0.24 -19.06
CA VAL A 138 2.25 0.53 -20.20
C VAL A 138 2.46 1.96 -20.72
N ARG A 139 2.79 2.91 -19.85
CA ARG A 139 3.08 4.31 -20.22
C ARG A 139 4.48 4.50 -20.80
N THR A 140 5.48 3.75 -20.34
CA THR A 140 6.90 4.02 -20.63
C THR A 140 7.51 3.07 -21.66
N LYS A 141 6.97 1.85 -21.83
CA LYS A 141 7.51 0.84 -22.75
C LYS A 141 6.82 0.88 -24.11
N ALA A 142 7.60 0.71 -25.17
CA ALA A 142 7.06 0.54 -26.52
C ALA A 142 6.41 -0.84 -26.66
N PRO A 143 5.35 -1.00 -27.48
CA PRO A 143 4.73 0.02 -28.35
C PRO A 143 3.69 0.91 -27.62
N SER A 144 3.25 0.53 -26.43
CA SER A 144 2.16 1.20 -25.69
C SER A 144 2.45 2.68 -25.40
N GLN A 145 3.71 3.03 -25.11
CA GLN A 145 4.13 4.42 -24.85
C GLN A 145 3.73 5.39 -25.97
N TRP A 146 3.71 4.94 -27.23
CA TRP A 146 3.36 5.81 -28.37
C TRP A 146 1.90 6.23 -28.36
N PHE A 147 1.05 5.50 -27.64
CA PHE A 147 -0.39 5.74 -27.57
C PHE A 147 -0.83 6.34 -26.24
N VAL A 148 -0.20 5.93 -25.13
CA VAL A 148 -0.62 6.31 -23.77
C VAL A 148 0.46 6.96 -22.92
N GLY A 149 1.67 7.20 -23.45
CA GLY A 149 2.77 7.80 -22.70
C GLY A 149 2.50 9.21 -22.18
N GLY A 150 1.63 9.98 -22.87
CA GLY A 150 1.19 11.31 -22.41
C GLY A 150 0.16 11.29 -21.28
N ARG A 151 -0.33 10.12 -20.84
CA ARG A 151 -1.30 10.04 -19.74
C ARG A 151 -0.62 10.31 -18.40
N PRO A 152 -1.34 10.89 -17.43
CA PRO A 152 -0.80 11.09 -16.09
C PRO A 152 -0.49 9.75 -15.42
N GLU A 153 0.44 9.80 -14.47
CA GLU A 153 0.79 8.64 -13.66
C GLU A 153 -0.40 8.15 -12.83
N LEU A 154 -0.34 6.88 -12.43
CA LEU A 154 -1.17 6.40 -11.33
C LEU A 154 -0.47 6.79 -10.03
N GLU A 155 -1.01 7.82 -9.38
CA GLU A 155 -0.65 8.17 -8.01
C GLU A 155 -1.22 7.12 -7.06
N VAL A 156 -0.35 6.52 -6.26
CA VAL A 156 -0.71 5.56 -5.21
C VAL A 156 -0.21 6.08 -3.89
N VAL A 157 -1.02 5.96 -2.84
CA VAL A 157 -0.63 6.36 -1.49
C VAL A 157 -0.31 5.09 -0.71
N ILE A 158 0.96 4.94 -0.34
CA ILE A 158 1.42 3.89 0.56
C ILE A 158 1.41 4.48 1.96
N VAL A 159 0.75 3.79 2.89
CA VAL A 159 0.82 4.19 4.30
C VAL A 159 2.10 3.60 4.86
N THR A 160 3.12 4.44 4.98
CA THR A 160 4.37 4.19 5.72
C THR A 160 4.37 5.03 7.00
N SER A 161 5.26 4.72 7.94
CA SER A 161 5.47 5.61 9.09
C SER A 161 6.51 6.66 8.75
N SER A 162 6.45 7.80 9.43
CA SER A 162 7.47 8.84 9.38
C SER A 162 8.87 8.33 9.75
N ARG A 163 8.96 7.26 10.54
CA ARG A 163 10.23 6.62 10.89
C ARG A 163 10.79 5.78 9.74
N THR A 164 9.94 5.02 9.05
CA THR A 164 10.35 4.33 7.81
C THR A 164 10.86 5.36 6.79
N ASP A 165 10.13 6.46 6.60
CA ASP A 165 10.54 7.51 5.66
C ASP A 165 11.87 8.14 6.07
N ALA A 166 12.08 8.38 7.36
CA ALA A 166 13.34 8.89 7.90
C ALA A 166 14.50 7.90 7.76
N ALA A 167 14.28 6.60 7.98
CA ALA A 167 15.29 5.56 7.82
C ALA A 167 15.69 5.36 6.35
N PHE A 168 14.71 5.40 5.43
CA PHE A 168 14.98 5.36 3.99
C PHE A 168 15.67 6.62 3.48
N ALA A 169 15.32 7.80 4.02
CA ALA A 169 16.01 9.06 3.69
C ALA A 169 17.43 9.11 4.28
N GLY A 170 17.63 8.57 5.49
CA GLY A 170 18.92 8.49 6.17
C GLY A 170 19.84 7.37 5.66
N GLY A 171 19.28 6.37 4.96
CA GLY A 171 20.03 5.21 4.47
C GLY A 171 20.46 4.23 5.57
N THR A 172 20.06 4.47 6.82
CA THR A 172 20.35 3.61 7.97
C THR A 172 19.12 3.45 8.85
N ASP A 173 18.92 2.24 9.39
CA ASP A 173 17.89 1.90 10.37
C ASP A 173 18.62 1.48 11.66
N ASP A 174 19.28 2.44 12.29
CA ASP A 174 20.28 2.18 13.34
C ASP A 174 19.68 2.02 14.75
N ASP A 175 18.36 2.18 14.92
CA ASP A 175 17.72 2.09 16.23
C ASP A 175 17.08 0.71 16.48
N LEU A 176 17.94 -0.31 16.48
CA LEU A 176 17.61 -1.68 16.90
C LEU A 176 17.74 -1.89 18.41
N ASN A 177 17.95 -0.82 19.20
CA ASN A 177 18.15 -0.94 20.64
C ASN A 177 16.82 -1.14 21.37
N LEU A 178 16.50 -2.42 21.63
CA LEU A 178 15.26 -2.86 22.26
C LEU A 178 15.24 -2.80 23.79
N PHE A 179 16.32 -2.29 24.38
CA PHE A 179 16.48 -2.18 25.82
C PHE A 179 17.48 -1.06 26.10
N THR A 180 17.03 0.20 26.08
CA THR A 180 17.80 1.25 26.75
C THR A 180 17.77 0.93 28.25
N ARG A 181 18.80 0.23 28.72
CA ARG A 181 19.08 0.09 30.16
C ARG A 181 19.35 1.50 30.66
N GLU A 182 18.42 2.04 31.43
CA GLU A 182 18.67 3.23 32.24
C GLU A 182 19.96 2.96 33.03
N ALA A 183 21.04 3.66 32.68
CA ALA A 183 22.29 3.55 33.40
C ALA A 183 22.03 4.08 34.82
N ALA A 184 22.03 3.17 35.79
CA ALA A 184 21.91 3.52 37.20
C ALA A 184 22.90 4.64 37.56
N PRO A 185 22.50 5.63 38.37
CA PRO A 185 23.38 6.73 38.75
C PRO A 185 24.60 6.15 39.46
N THR A 186 25.79 6.37 38.89
CA THR A 186 27.05 6.04 39.54
C THR A 186 27.24 6.96 40.73
N THR A 187 26.85 6.49 41.91
CA THR A 187 27.32 7.02 43.19
C THR A 187 28.80 6.67 43.33
N LYS A 188 29.67 7.67 43.20
CA LYS A 188 30.88 7.84 44.02
C LYS A 188 31.15 9.32 44.20
#